data_AF-A0A1D7QF33-F1
#
_entry.id   AF-A0A1D7QF33-F1
#
_cell.length_a   1.000
_cell.length_b   1.000
_cell.length_c   1.000
_cell.angle_alpha   90.00
_cell.angle_beta   90.00
_cell.angle_gamma   90.00
#
_symmetry.space_group_name_H-M   'P 1'
#
loop_
_entity.id
_entity.type
_entity.pdbx_description
1 polymer ?
#
loop_
_entity_poly.entity_id
_entity_poly.type
_entity_poly.pdbx_seq_one_letter_code
_entity_poly.pdbx_strand_id
1 'polypeptide(L)'
;MKIPQLAGTVLIGMASLGVFISCTSDAKKTNGQKKTVTANGDTVVTEEPEVGTVREAVDTAKYNALLVKLANGDTTGNWPVKNQPTPLAGAILPFKRVVVYYGNLHSKKMGALGEYAPKEMWSRLNAEIKNWEKADPSTPVQAGVHYIASVASGTPGKDGKYINRMGDKQIDSVLKIAKMHNAIVFLDIQVGLSTIKAELPRLEKYLQMPHVHLGIDPEFSMKDGSKPGKKIGTYDAADINYCSEYLANLVKKYNLPPKIFTIHRFTRKMVTNYKNIKLRPEVQVVMHMDGWGEPELKKGTYRHFIFPEPVQFTGFKLFYKNDLKKAPNRLMTPEELLKLKPQPIYIQYQ
;
A
#
# COMPACT_ATOMS: atom_id res chain seq x y z
N MET A 1 -14.98 -52.06 -30.46
CA MET A 1 -13.94 -53.08 -30.68
C MET A 1 -12.61 -52.35 -30.87
N LYS A 2 -11.54 -52.87 -30.27
CA LYS A 2 -10.24 -52.20 -30.01
C LYS A 2 -9.40 -51.97 -31.27
N ILE A 3 -8.60 -50.90 -31.23
CA ILE A 3 -7.49 -50.52 -32.14
C ILE A 3 -6.34 -51.55 -32.05
N PRO A 4 -5.53 -51.71 -33.11
CA PRO A 4 -4.10 -51.35 -33.06
C PRO A 4 -3.63 -50.73 -34.42
N GLN A 5 -2.48 -50.11 -34.69
CA GLN A 5 -1.30 -49.54 -34.00
C GLN A 5 -0.36 -49.01 -35.13
N LEU A 6 0.48 -47.99 -34.85
CA LEU A 6 1.89 -47.74 -35.27
C LEU A 6 2.34 -47.98 -36.74
N ALA A 7 3.31 -47.31 -37.36
CA ALA A 7 4.29 -46.24 -37.05
C ALA A 7 5.05 -45.94 -38.37
N GLY A 8 5.77 -44.83 -38.47
CA GLY A 8 6.78 -44.63 -39.52
C GLY A 8 7.15 -43.17 -39.78
N THR A 9 8.43 -42.85 -39.69
CA THR A 9 9.02 -41.53 -39.47
C THR A 9 9.90 -41.12 -40.67
N VAL A 10 10.28 -39.82 -40.72
CA VAL A 10 11.48 -39.21 -41.40
C VAL A 10 11.31 -38.86 -42.90
N LEU A 11 11.94 -37.85 -43.53
CA LEU A 11 12.45 -36.47 -43.32
C LEU A 11 13.24 -36.16 -44.62
N ILE A 12 13.43 -34.87 -44.97
CA ILE A 12 14.39 -34.32 -45.99
C ILE A 12 13.92 -34.45 -47.46
N GLY A 13 13.97 -33.45 -48.33
CA GLY A 13 14.47 -32.07 -48.28
C GLY A 13 14.58 -31.49 -49.70
N MET A 14 14.80 -30.16 -49.80
CA MET A 14 15.31 -29.37 -50.96
C MET A 14 14.45 -29.37 -52.25
N ALA A 15 14.34 -28.33 -53.06
CA ALA A 15 14.89 -26.97 -53.15
C ALA A 15 14.06 -26.20 -54.20
N SER A 16 14.04 -24.86 -54.18
CA SER A 16 14.02 -24.08 -55.43
C SER A 16 14.28 -22.59 -55.19
N LEU A 17 15.45 -22.19 -55.71
CA LEU A 17 15.83 -20.95 -56.41
C LEU A 17 15.32 -19.59 -55.93
N GLY A 18 16.31 -18.72 -55.69
CA GLY A 18 16.13 -17.29 -55.49
C GLY A 18 16.04 -16.48 -56.79
N VAL A 19 15.71 -15.20 -56.59
CA VAL A 19 16.01 -14.11 -57.52
C VAL A 19 16.57 -12.97 -56.67
N PHE A 20 17.78 -12.55 -57.03
CA PHE A 20 18.46 -11.38 -56.49
C PHE A 20 17.90 -10.11 -57.12
N ILE A 21 17.59 -9.11 -56.29
CA ILE A 21 17.63 -7.70 -56.70
C ILE A 21 18.38 -6.94 -55.60
N SER A 22 19.63 -6.60 -55.88
CA SER A 22 20.39 -5.57 -55.18
C SER A 22 20.05 -4.21 -55.78
N CYS A 23 19.67 -3.26 -54.93
CA CYS A 23 19.90 -1.84 -55.17
C CYS A 23 20.46 -1.22 -53.88
N THR A 24 21.74 -0.88 -53.97
CA THR A 24 22.51 0.00 -53.11
C THR A 24 21.88 1.39 -53.02
N SER A 25 21.86 1.97 -51.82
CA SER A 25 21.97 3.42 -51.68
C SER A 25 22.58 3.77 -50.32
N ASP A 26 23.74 4.41 -50.41
CA ASP A 26 24.50 5.03 -49.34
C ASP A 26 23.73 6.05 -48.49
N ALA A 27 24.28 6.23 -47.30
CA ALA A 27 23.86 7.15 -46.26
C ALA A 27 23.55 8.58 -46.74
N LYS A 28 22.42 9.12 -46.28
CA LYS A 28 22.29 10.56 -46.02
C LYS A 28 21.41 10.79 -44.79
N LYS A 29 22.05 11.28 -43.72
CA LYS A 29 21.41 11.85 -42.53
C LYS A 29 20.39 12.90 -42.97
N THR A 30 19.11 12.64 -42.76
CA THR A 30 18.05 13.66 -42.81
C THR A 30 17.77 14.14 -41.40
N ASN A 31 18.19 15.37 -41.16
CA ASN A 31 18.01 16.15 -39.96
C ASN A 31 16.49 16.35 -39.75
N GLY A 32 15.89 15.64 -38.80
CA GLY A 32 14.52 15.87 -38.37
C GLY A 32 14.42 17.26 -37.74
N GLN A 33 13.80 18.20 -38.46
CA GLN A 33 13.57 19.56 -38.00
C GLN A 33 12.82 19.56 -36.66
N LYS A 34 13.50 20.12 -35.64
CA LYS A 34 12.89 20.64 -34.43
C LYS A 34 11.80 21.64 -34.82
N LYS A 35 10.54 21.35 -34.48
CA LYS A 35 9.57 22.42 -34.19
C LYS A 35 9.81 22.88 -32.76
N THR A 36 10.64 23.91 -32.64
CA THR A 36 10.79 24.70 -31.42
C THR A 36 9.55 25.58 -31.29
N VAL A 37 8.73 25.34 -30.27
CA VAL A 37 7.84 26.36 -29.72
C VAL A 37 8.38 26.69 -28.34
N THR A 38 9.03 27.85 -28.25
CA THR A 38 9.52 28.45 -27.01
C THR A 38 8.40 29.28 -26.38
N ALA A 39 7.95 28.88 -25.19
CA ALA A 39 7.54 29.77 -24.11
C ALA A 39 7.51 28.97 -22.78
N ASN A 40 8.47 29.27 -21.91
CA ASN A 40 8.52 29.07 -20.45
C ASN A 40 8.47 27.63 -19.87
N GLY A 41 9.66 27.05 -19.70
CA GLY A 41 10.21 26.66 -18.39
C GLY A 41 9.40 25.70 -17.52
N ASP A 42 9.47 24.41 -17.85
CA ASP A 42 9.90 23.31 -16.97
C ASP A 42 9.53 21.99 -17.65
N THR A 43 10.51 21.41 -18.33
CA THR A 43 10.35 20.10 -18.96
C THR A 43 10.49 19.03 -17.88
N VAL A 44 9.40 18.74 -17.17
CA VAL A 44 9.32 17.55 -16.32
C VAL A 44 9.22 16.34 -17.25
N VAL A 45 10.33 15.63 -17.39
CA VAL A 45 10.35 14.31 -18.02
C VAL A 45 9.54 13.37 -17.12
N THR A 46 8.29 13.14 -17.48
CA THR A 46 7.47 12.07 -16.92
C THR A 46 7.97 10.74 -17.47
N GLU A 47 8.77 10.02 -16.70
CA GLU A 47 8.92 8.58 -16.87
C GLU A 47 7.66 7.92 -16.30
N GLU A 48 6.81 7.39 -17.18
CA GLU A 48 5.90 6.31 -16.78
C GLU A 48 6.75 5.14 -16.28
N PRO A 49 6.37 4.43 -15.20
CA PRO A 49 7.14 3.26 -14.80
C PRO A 49 6.98 2.21 -15.90
N GLU A 50 7.99 2.09 -16.75
CA GLU A 50 8.08 1.05 -17.76
C GLU A 50 7.93 -0.31 -17.08
N VAL A 51 6.93 -1.06 -17.53
CA VAL A 51 6.83 -2.50 -17.32
C VAL A 51 8.02 -3.12 -18.04
N GLY A 52 9.16 -3.25 -17.34
CA GLY A 52 10.39 -3.75 -17.95
C GLY A 52 11.69 -3.27 -17.29
N THR A 53 11.68 -2.31 -16.38
CA THR A 53 12.89 -1.90 -15.66
C THR A 53 13.39 -3.03 -14.75
N VAL A 54 14.63 -3.47 -14.97
CA VAL A 54 15.34 -4.41 -14.10
C VAL A 54 15.44 -3.74 -12.73
N ARG A 55 14.67 -4.23 -11.75
CA ARG A 55 14.70 -3.67 -10.39
C ARG A 55 15.97 -4.15 -9.70
N GLU A 56 16.71 -3.23 -9.12
CA GLU A 56 17.93 -3.54 -8.38
C GLU A 56 17.64 -4.48 -7.21
N ALA A 57 18.51 -5.47 -7.03
CA ALA A 57 18.42 -6.40 -5.91
C ALA A 57 18.51 -5.63 -4.58
N VAL A 58 17.80 -6.13 -3.57
CA VAL A 58 17.78 -5.52 -2.24
C VAL A 58 19.13 -5.70 -1.57
N ASP A 59 19.78 -4.60 -1.19
CA ASP A 59 20.92 -4.61 -0.27
C ASP A 59 20.46 -5.14 1.09
N THR A 60 20.76 -6.41 1.34
CA THR A 60 20.30 -7.13 2.53
C THR A 60 20.99 -6.63 3.80
N ALA A 61 22.24 -6.15 3.71
CA ALA A 61 22.96 -5.59 4.85
C ALA A 61 22.34 -4.26 5.27
N LYS A 62 22.06 -3.37 4.31
CA LYS A 62 21.34 -2.11 4.56
C LYS A 62 19.93 -2.35 5.07
N TYR A 63 19.21 -3.32 4.48
CA TYR A 63 17.88 -3.71 4.96
C TYR A 63 17.91 -4.09 6.44
N ASN A 64 18.80 -5.00 6.83
CA ASN A 64 18.94 -5.45 8.21
C ASN A 64 19.34 -4.32 9.17
N ALA A 65 20.24 -3.43 8.76
CA ALA A 65 20.62 -2.25 9.55
C ALA A 65 19.42 -1.31 9.79
N LEU A 66 18.57 -1.09 8.78
CA LEU A 66 17.36 -0.28 8.92
C LEU A 66 16.31 -0.92 9.82
N LEU A 67 16.20 -2.25 9.84
CA LEU A 67 15.31 -2.95 10.79
C LEU A 67 15.75 -2.73 12.23
N VAL A 68 17.06 -2.82 12.50
CA VAL A 68 17.62 -2.54 13.83
C VAL A 68 17.37 -1.08 14.21
N LYS A 69 17.55 -0.13 13.27
CA LYS A 69 17.22 1.28 13.49
C LYS A 69 15.74 1.45 13.87
N LEU A 70 14.81 0.85 13.12
CA LEU A 70 13.37 0.93 13.40
C LEU A 70 12.97 0.29 14.73
N ALA A 71 13.66 -0.75 15.18
CA ALA A 71 13.43 -1.32 16.50
C ALA A 71 13.70 -0.31 17.64
N ASN A 72 14.47 0.74 17.35
CA ASN A 72 14.69 1.90 18.22
C ASN A 72 15.16 1.52 19.63
N GLY A 73 16.14 0.60 19.68
CA GLY A 73 16.71 0.11 20.92
C GLY A 73 15.71 -0.66 21.80
N ASP A 74 14.80 -1.42 21.18
CA ASP A 74 14.02 -2.43 21.91
C ASP A 74 14.96 -3.47 22.52
N THR A 75 14.86 -3.64 23.84
CA THR A 75 15.65 -4.62 24.61
C THR A 75 14.85 -5.85 24.99
N THR A 76 13.54 -5.88 24.68
CA THR A 76 12.65 -7.00 25.01
C THR A 76 12.80 -8.18 24.03
N GLY A 77 13.43 -7.94 22.87
CA GLY A 77 13.61 -8.94 21.82
C GLY A 77 12.37 -9.13 20.93
N ASN A 78 11.37 -8.26 21.03
CA ASN A 78 10.18 -8.27 20.17
C ASN A 78 10.48 -7.67 18.79
N TRP A 79 11.32 -6.63 18.75
CA TRP A 79 11.67 -5.88 17.54
C TRP A 79 13.20 -5.80 17.35
N PRO A 80 13.70 -5.88 16.10
CA PRO A 80 12.96 -6.20 14.89
C PRO A 80 12.47 -7.66 14.90
N VAL A 81 11.44 -7.96 14.12
CA VAL A 81 10.90 -9.32 14.04
C VAL A 81 11.96 -10.27 13.48
N LYS A 82 12.26 -11.33 14.23
CA LYS A 82 13.25 -12.33 13.82
C LYS A 82 12.77 -13.11 12.61
N ASN A 83 13.69 -13.50 11.75
CA ASN A 83 13.44 -14.36 10.58
C ASN A 83 12.41 -13.80 9.59
N GLN A 84 12.23 -12.48 9.54
CA GLN A 84 11.42 -11.88 8.48
C GLN A 84 12.11 -12.04 7.11
N PRO A 85 11.35 -12.31 6.03
CA PRO A 85 11.93 -12.50 4.71
C PRO A 85 12.57 -11.19 4.20
N THR A 86 13.67 -11.31 3.46
CA THR A 86 14.16 -10.19 2.65
C THR A 86 13.13 -9.92 1.55
N PRO A 87 12.67 -8.67 1.36
CA PRO A 87 11.64 -8.36 0.38
C PRO A 87 12.21 -8.42 -1.04
N LEU A 88 11.33 -8.51 -2.05
CA LEU A 88 11.77 -8.40 -3.44
C LEU A 88 12.28 -6.99 -3.77
N ALA A 89 13.00 -6.90 -4.89
CA ALA A 89 13.43 -5.64 -5.49
C ALA A 89 12.26 -4.65 -5.68
N GLY A 90 12.49 -3.37 -5.36
CA GLY A 90 11.45 -2.34 -5.37
C GLY A 90 10.64 -2.21 -4.06
N ALA A 91 11.08 -2.86 -2.98
CA ALA A 91 10.52 -2.65 -1.65
C ALA A 91 10.62 -1.18 -1.21
N ILE A 92 9.59 -0.68 -0.52
CA ILE A 92 9.52 0.70 -0.01
C ILE A 92 9.99 0.74 1.45
N LEU A 93 9.55 -0.22 2.26
CA LEU A 93 9.85 -0.34 3.68
C LEU A 93 11.04 -1.27 3.91
N PRO A 94 11.95 -0.94 4.85
CA PRO A 94 12.02 0.27 5.66
C PRO A 94 12.83 1.41 5.00
N PHE A 95 13.13 1.34 3.70
CA PHE A 95 13.99 2.31 3.01
C PHE A 95 13.41 3.72 2.93
N LYS A 96 12.08 3.84 2.86
CA LYS A 96 11.35 5.10 2.83
C LYS A 96 10.22 5.06 3.85
N ARG A 97 9.94 6.19 4.48
CA ARG A 97 8.77 6.40 5.32
C ARG A 97 7.56 6.72 4.46
N VAL A 98 6.47 6.00 4.62
CA VAL A 98 5.23 6.30 3.92
C VAL A 98 4.45 7.35 4.72
N VAL A 99 4.04 8.44 4.07
CA VAL A 99 3.19 9.48 4.67
C VAL A 99 1.98 9.70 3.77
N VAL A 100 0.78 9.49 4.31
CA VAL A 100 -0.47 9.51 3.51
C VAL A 100 -1.61 10.30 4.15
N TYR A 101 -2.47 10.84 3.31
CA TYR A 101 -3.81 11.30 3.70
C TYR A 101 -4.84 10.21 3.49
N TYR A 102 -5.65 9.94 4.51
CA TYR A 102 -6.73 8.96 4.49
C TYR A 102 -8.08 9.60 4.18
N GLY A 103 -8.98 8.85 3.55
CA GLY A 103 -10.40 9.17 3.58
C GLY A 103 -11.21 8.71 2.37
N ASN A 104 -12.39 9.33 2.19
CA ASN A 104 -13.32 8.99 1.12
C ASN A 104 -13.86 10.28 0.44
N LEU A 105 -13.78 10.33 -0.88
CA LEU A 105 -14.16 11.49 -1.71
C LEU A 105 -15.64 11.90 -1.60
N HIS A 106 -16.53 11.00 -1.15
CA HIS A 106 -17.94 11.35 -0.93
C HIS A 106 -18.21 11.95 0.46
N SER A 107 -17.21 11.97 1.36
CA SER A 107 -17.41 12.45 2.73
C SER A 107 -16.25 13.27 3.25
N LYS A 108 -16.50 14.57 3.44
CA LYS A 108 -15.60 15.50 4.13
C LYS A 108 -15.38 15.18 5.61
N LYS A 109 -16.12 14.22 6.17
CA LYS A 109 -16.00 13.79 7.58
C LYS A 109 -15.18 12.50 7.75
N MET A 110 -14.81 11.85 6.65
CA MET A 110 -14.11 10.56 6.68
C MET A 110 -12.61 10.66 6.41
N GLY A 111 -12.05 11.87 6.36
CA GLY A 111 -10.61 12.11 6.41
C GLY A 111 -10.11 13.16 5.43
N ALA A 112 -8.89 13.63 5.70
CA ALA A 112 -8.21 14.70 4.96
C ALA A 112 -8.17 14.51 3.43
N LEU A 113 -8.15 13.28 2.92
CA LEU A 113 -8.19 13.02 1.46
C LEU A 113 -9.48 13.52 0.81
N GLY A 114 -10.63 13.34 1.47
CA GLY A 114 -11.94 13.74 0.96
C GLY A 114 -12.42 15.10 1.45
N GLU A 115 -11.72 15.71 2.40
CA GLU A 115 -12.12 16.98 3.01
C GLU A 115 -11.83 18.20 2.12
N TYR A 116 -10.69 18.18 1.43
CA TYR A 116 -10.18 19.32 0.66
C TYR A 116 -10.23 19.08 -0.85
N ALA A 117 -10.23 20.16 -1.64
CA ALA A 117 -10.01 20.06 -3.07
C ALA A 117 -8.59 19.51 -3.37
N PRO A 118 -8.35 18.76 -4.46
CA PRO A 118 -7.09 18.05 -4.67
C PRO A 118 -5.81 18.90 -4.55
N LYS A 119 -5.81 20.12 -5.09
CA LYS A 119 -4.65 21.04 -4.99
C LYS A 119 -4.37 21.46 -3.54
N GLU A 120 -5.41 21.79 -2.79
CA GLU A 120 -5.28 22.16 -1.37
C GLU A 120 -4.87 20.95 -0.52
N MET A 121 -5.49 19.80 -0.77
CA MET A 121 -5.14 18.52 -0.13
C MET A 121 -3.64 18.24 -0.27
N TRP A 122 -3.10 18.34 -1.48
CA TRP A 122 -1.68 18.16 -1.76
C TRP A 122 -0.80 19.22 -1.10
N SER A 123 -1.21 20.49 -1.12
CA SER A 123 -0.47 21.54 -0.41
C SER A 123 -0.30 21.22 1.07
N ARG A 124 -1.35 20.68 1.71
CA ARG A 124 -1.33 20.28 3.13
C ARG A 124 -0.48 19.03 3.36
N LEU A 125 -0.67 17.97 2.54
CA LEU A 125 0.13 16.75 2.66
C LEU A 125 1.62 17.02 2.42
N ASN A 126 1.97 17.90 1.49
CA ASN A 126 3.36 18.31 1.26
C ASN A 126 3.97 19.05 2.46
N ALA A 127 3.17 19.76 3.26
CA ALA A 127 3.63 20.34 4.51
C ALA A 127 3.97 19.26 5.55
N GLU A 128 3.13 18.23 5.69
CA GLU A 128 3.41 17.09 6.56
C GLU A 128 4.65 16.31 6.11
N ILE A 129 4.81 16.10 4.80
CA ILE A 129 6.00 15.45 4.23
C ILE A 129 7.26 16.23 4.63
N LYS A 130 7.28 17.55 4.46
CA LYS A 130 8.41 18.40 4.88
C LYS A 130 8.70 18.31 6.37
N ASN A 131 7.67 18.23 7.21
CA ASN A 131 7.84 18.04 8.65
C ASN A 131 8.55 16.70 8.96
N TRP A 132 8.16 15.62 8.28
CA TRP A 132 8.81 14.32 8.43
C TRP A 132 10.24 14.27 7.90
N GLU A 133 10.51 14.87 6.75
CA GLU A 133 11.86 14.98 6.18
C GLU A 133 12.78 15.79 7.10
N LYS A 134 12.26 16.85 7.73
CA LYS A 134 13.00 17.64 8.72
C LYS A 134 13.29 16.83 9.99
N ALA A 135 12.32 16.06 10.48
CA ALA A 135 12.45 15.31 11.73
C ALA A 135 13.35 14.08 11.62
N ASP A 136 13.41 13.43 10.46
CA ASP A 136 14.33 12.31 10.17
C ASP A 136 14.88 12.39 8.72
N PRO A 137 15.89 13.24 8.48
CA PRO A 137 16.46 13.44 7.14
C PRO A 137 17.09 12.19 6.53
N SER A 138 17.44 11.21 7.37
CA SER A 138 18.09 9.96 6.93
C SER A 138 17.11 8.93 6.37
N THR A 139 15.80 9.16 6.50
CA THR A 139 14.75 8.27 5.99
C THR A 139 13.84 9.04 5.02
N PRO A 140 14.07 8.94 3.71
CA PRO A 140 13.27 9.65 2.71
C PRO A 140 11.78 9.33 2.81
N VAL A 141 10.92 10.27 2.38
CA VAL A 141 9.47 10.09 2.42
C VAL A 141 8.93 9.59 1.08
N GLN A 142 8.03 8.61 1.14
CA GLN A 142 7.17 8.17 0.05
C GLN A 142 5.75 8.72 0.29
N ALA A 143 5.36 9.71 -0.52
CA ALA A 143 4.01 10.26 -0.46
C ALA A 143 2.97 9.25 -0.96
N GLY A 144 1.77 9.28 -0.38
CA GLY A 144 0.64 8.48 -0.82
C GLY A 144 -0.72 9.02 -0.41
N VAL A 145 -1.77 8.40 -0.92
CA VAL A 145 -3.16 8.62 -0.50
C VAL A 145 -3.78 7.27 -0.13
N HIS A 146 -4.61 7.25 0.91
CA HIS A 146 -5.24 6.04 1.41
C HIS A 146 -6.75 6.18 1.33
N TYR A 147 -7.35 5.54 0.34
CA TYR A 147 -8.76 5.71 0.01
C TYR A 147 -9.62 4.54 0.48
N ILE A 148 -10.73 4.86 1.13
CA ILE A 148 -11.71 3.86 1.56
C ILE A 148 -12.54 3.40 0.37
N ALA A 149 -12.16 2.27 -0.23
CA ALA A 149 -12.77 1.72 -1.44
C ALA A 149 -14.08 0.96 -1.15
N SER A 150 -14.24 0.43 0.05
CA SER A 150 -15.52 -0.05 0.57
C SER A 150 -15.73 0.45 1.99
N VAL A 151 -16.87 1.11 2.22
CA VAL A 151 -17.20 1.74 3.50
C VAL A 151 -18.24 0.91 4.21
N ALA A 152 -18.01 0.52 5.47
CA ALA A 152 -19.03 -0.13 6.26
C ALA A 152 -20.15 0.87 6.61
N SER A 153 -21.39 0.43 6.47
CA SER A 153 -22.58 1.27 6.58
C SER A 153 -23.37 0.97 7.84
N GLY A 154 -23.99 2.00 8.42
CA GLY A 154 -24.99 1.82 9.48
C GLY A 154 -26.34 1.30 8.97
N THR A 155 -26.57 1.37 7.66
CA THR A 155 -27.81 0.93 7.00
C THR A 155 -27.56 -0.24 6.04
N PRO A 156 -28.53 -1.16 5.89
CA PRO A 156 -28.37 -2.28 4.97
C PRO A 156 -28.39 -1.80 3.52
N GLY A 157 -27.44 -2.30 2.73
CA GLY A 157 -27.52 -2.24 1.27
C GLY A 157 -28.53 -3.25 0.71
N LYS A 158 -28.71 -3.27 -0.60
CA LYS A 158 -29.62 -4.21 -1.29
C LYS A 158 -29.31 -5.69 -1.01
N ASP A 159 -28.04 -6.00 -0.76
CA ASP A 159 -27.53 -7.34 -0.45
C ASP A 159 -27.53 -7.65 1.05
N GLY A 160 -28.02 -6.73 1.89
CA GLY A 160 -28.03 -6.87 3.35
C GLY A 160 -26.63 -6.87 3.98
N LYS A 161 -25.57 -6.50 3.24
CA LYS A 161 -24.18 -6.61 3.74
C LYS A 161 -23.69 -5.41 4.54
N TYR A 162 -24.44 -4.31 4.59
CA TYR A 162 -24.06 -3.08 5.30
C TYR A 162 -22.71 -2.53 4.79
N ILE A 163 -22.54 -2.47 3.47
CA ILE A 163 -21.33 -1.94 2.82
C ILE A 163 -21.74 -1.03 1.66
N ASN A 164 -21.13 0.15 1.62
CA ASN A 164 -21.15 1.02 0.45
C ASN A 164 -19.86 0.80 -0.34
N ARG A 165 -19.96 0.09 -1.46
CA ARG A 165 -18.83 -0.17 -2.37
C ARG A 165 -18.65 1.03 -3.29
N MET A 166 -17.46 1.60 -3.31
CA MET A 166 -17.19 2.74 -4.18
C MET A 166 -17.09 2.27 -5.63
N GLY A 167 -17.73 3.01 -6.54
CA GLY A 167 -17.69 2.69 -7.96
C GLY A 167 -16.31 3.00 -8.56
N ASP A 168 -15.98 2.31 -9.65
CA ASP A 168 -14.70 2.43 -10.35
C ASP A 168 -14.26 3.88 -10.61
N LYS A 169 -15.18 4.75 -11.05
CA LYS A 169 -14.90 6.17 -11.31
C LYS A 169 -14.32 6.92 -10.09
N GLN A 170 -14.69 6.50 -8.88
CA GLN A 170 -14.15 7.10 -7.65
C GLN A 170 -12.71 6.67 -7.43
N ILE A 171 -12.42 5.37 -7.57
CA ILE A 171 -11.05 4.86 -7.45
C ILE A 171 -10.16 5.46 -8.56
N ASP A 172 -10.68 5.58 -9.78
CA ASP A 172 -9.99 6.23 -10.90
C ASP A 172 -9.68 7.71 -10.60
N SER A 173 -10.58 8.40 -9.88
CA SER A 173 -10.36 9.79 -9.45
C SER A 173 -9.24 9.88 -8.42
N VAL A 174 -9.17 8.93 -7.48
CA VAL A 174 -8.06 8.85 -6.50
C VAL A 174 -6.74 8.58 -7.20
N LEU A 175 -6.70 7.68 -8.18
CA LEU A 175 -5.49 7.42 -8.98
C LEU A 175 -5.02 8.68 -9.72
N LYS A 176 -5.96 9.47 -10.27
CA LYS A 176 -5.63 10.78 -10.88
C LYS A 176 -5.09 11.77 -9.86
N ILE A 177 -5.68 11.83 -8.67
CA ILE A 177 -5.19 12.69 -7.57
C ILE A 177 -3.77 12.27 -7.18
N ALA A 178 -3.49 10.96 -7.05
CA ALA A 178 -2.17 10.43 -6.73
C ALA A 178 -1.13 10.75 -7.79
N LYS A 179 -1.50 10.67 -9.08
CA LYS A 179 -0.63 10.99 -10.22
C LYS A 179 -0.14 12.44 -10.21
N MET A 180 -0.86 13.38 -9.58
CA MET A 180 -0.41 14.78 -9.48
C MET A 180 0.95 14.94 -8.79
N HIS A 181 1.34 13.98 -7.94
CA HIS A 181 2.59 14.00 -7.19
C HIS A 181 3.34 12.65 -7.25
N ASN A 182 3.07 11.82 -8.26
CA ASN A 182 3.65 10.46 -8.40
C ASN A 182 3.53 9.62 -7.11
N ALA A 183 2.41 9.76 -6.42
CA ALA A 183 2.18 9.18 -5.11
C ALA A 183 1.62 7.75 -5.21
N ILE A 184 1.86 6.94 -4.18
CA ILE A 184 1.26 5.60 -4.08
C ILE A 184 -0.18 5.69 -3.57
N VAL A 185 -0.98 4.67 -3.87
CA VAL A 185 -2.39 4.59 -3.45
C VAL A 185 -2.61 3.36 -2.59
N PHE A 186 -3.33 3.50 -1.49
CA PHE A 186 -3.89 2.38 -0.74
C PHE A 186 -5.39 2.33 -0.98
N LEU A 187 -5.91 1.13 -1.25
CA LEU A 187 -7.35 0.88 -1.27
C LEU A 187 -7.72 0.15 0.02
N ASP A 188 -8.53 0.80 0.84
CA ASP A 188 -9.00 0.26 2.12
C ASP A 188 -10.32 -0.47 1.98
N ILE A 189 -10.47 -1.57 2.72
CA ILE A 189 -11.67 -2.40 2.72
C ILE A 189 -12.26 -2.50 4.12
N GLN A 190 -13.45 -1.90 4.28
CA GLN A 190 -14.35 -2.16 5.39
C GLN A 190 -15.44 -3.14 4.93
N VAL A 191 -15.44 -4.37 5.48
CA VAL A 191 -16.27 -5.47 4.95
C VAL A 191 -17.67 -5.57 5.54
N GLY A 192 -18.04 -4.80 6.57
CA GLY A 192 -19.35 -4.90 7.21
C GLY A 192 -19.75 -6.35 7.55
N LEU A 193 -20.89 -6.82 7.00
CA LEU A 193 -21.38 -8.21 7.10
C LEU A 193 -21.01 -9.10 5.89
N SER A 194 -20.13 -8.63 5.01
CA SER A 194 -19.50 -9.47 3.98
C SER A 194 -18.22 -10.11 4.54
N THR A 195 -17.41 -10.70 3.66
CA THR A 195 -16.13 -11.31 4.01
C THR A 195 -15.03 -10.73 3.15
N ILE A 196 -13.80 -10.74 3.66
CA ILE A 196 -12.65 -10.26 2.89
C ILE A 196 -12.44 -11.07 1.59
N LYS A 197 -12.80 -12.36 1.59
CA LYS A 197 -12.76 -13.24 0.41
C LYS A 197 -13.73 -12.83 -0.70
N ALA A 198 -14.83 -12.16 -0.35
CA ALA A 198 -15.79 -11.65 -1.32
C ALA A 198 -15.44 -10.24 -1.80
N GLU A 199 -14.80 -9.43 -0.96
CA GLU A 199 -14.55 -8.01 -1.25
C GLU A 199 -13.19 -7.75 -1.92
N LEU A 200 -12.11 -8.40 -1.46
CA LEU A 200 -10.75 -8.16 -1.99
C LEU A 200 -10.64 -8.42 -3.51
N PRO A 201 -11.15 -9.53 -4.07
CA PRO A 201 -11.02 -9.80 -5.51
C PRO A 201 -11.64 -8.74 -6.41
N ARG A 202 -12.62 -7.98 -5.92
CA ARG A 202 -13.27 -6.89 -6.67
C ARG A 202 -12.30 -5.76 -7.02
N LEU A 203 -11.20 -5.64 -6.26
CA LEU A 203 -10.18 -4.61 -6.45
C LEU A 203 -8.95 -5.11 -7.24
N GLU A 204 -8.94 -6.36 -7.72
CA GLU A 204 -7.77 -6.94 -8.42
C GLU A 204 -7.28 -6.06 -9.57
N LYS A 205 -8.20 -5.53 -10.38
CA LYS A 205 -7.86 -4.68 -11.53
C LYS A 205 -7.03 -3.44 -11.17
N TYR A 206 -7.13 -2.98 -9.92
CA TYR A 206 -6.33 -1.88 -9.37
C TYR A 206 -5.10 -2.39 -8.65
N LEU A 207 -5.22 -3.47 -7.86
CA LEU A 207 -4.09 -4.04 -7.12
C LEU A 207 -2.99 -4.61 -8.01
N GLN A 208 -3.30 -4.96 -9.26
CA GLN A 208 -2.29 -5.30 -10.27
C GLN A 208 -1.43 -4.10 -10.72
N MET A 209 -1.80 -2.85 -10.40
CA MET A 209 -0.98 -1.67 -10.71
C MET A 209 0.18 -1.56 -9.70
N PRO A 210 1.42 -1.25 -10.12
CA PRO A 210 2.60 -1.33 -9.24
C PRO A 210 2.50 -0.41 -8.01
N HIS A 211 1.93 0.79 -8.16
CA HIS A 211 1.83 1.83 -7.13
C HIS A 211 0.57 1.73 -6.24
N VAL A 212 -0.25 0.67 -6.40
CA VAL A 212 -1.47 0.45 -5.62
C VAL A 212 -1.25 -0.64 -4.58
N HIS A 213 -1.66 -0.38 -3.35
CA HIS A 213 -1.48 -1.15 -2.12
C HIS A 213 -2.81 -1.39 -1.41
N LEU A 214 -2.80 -2.19 -0.36
CA LEU A 214 -4.02 -2.62 0.34
C LEU A 214 -4.05 -2.13 1.80
N GLY A 215 -5.22 -1.67 2.24
CA GLY A 215 -5.58 -1.49 3.65
C GLY A 215 -6.79 -2.35 4.03
N ILE A 216 -6.87 -2.79 5.28
CA ILE A 216 -8.08 -3.40 5.85
C ILE A 216 -8.36 -2.88 7.26
N ASP A 217 -9.65 -2.71 7.56
CA ASP A 217 -10.16 -2.22 8.84
C ASP A 217 -10.87 -3.36 9.62
N PRO A 218 -10.16 -4.07 10.53
CA PRO A 218 -10.74 -5.18 11.27
C PRO A 218 -11.95 -4.80 12.14
N GLU A 219 -12.03 -3.57 12.61
CA GLU A 219 -13.16 -3.07 13.41
C GLU A 219 -14.49 -3.12 12.67
N PHE A 220 -14.47 -3.23 11.34
CA PHE A 220 -15.65 -3.36 10.50
C PHE A 220 -15.87 -4.78 9.96
N SER A 221 -15.10 -5.77 10.42
CA SER A 221 -15.33 -7.19 10.12
C SER A 221 -16.29 -7.80 11.14
N MET A 222 -17.59 -7.71 10.84
CA MET A 222 -18.67 -8.01 11.77
C MET A 222 -19.11 -9.47 11.72
N LYS A 223 -18.18 -10.39 12.01
CA LYS A 223 -18.40 -11.84 11.91
C LYS A 223 -19.51 -12.39 12.81
N ASP A 224 -19.90 -11.66 13.86
CA ASP A 224 -20.96 -12.03 14.80
C ASP A 224 -22.36 -11.59 14.35
N GLY A 225 -22.49 -10.98 13.17
CA GLY A 225 -23.76 -10.48 12.66
C GLY A 225 -24.17 -9.11 13.21
N SER A 226 -23.38 -8.52 14.12
CA SER A 226 -23.68 -7.19 14.65
C SER A 226 -23.50 -6.10 13.59
N LYS A 227 -24.29 -5.03 13.67
CA LYS A 227 -24.21 -3.94 12.68
C LYS A 227 -22.89 -3.18 12.85
N PRO A 228 -22.24 -2.75 11.75
CA PRO A 228 -21.04 -1.93 11.82
C PRO A 228 -21.19 -0.72 12.73
N GLY A 229 -20.14 -0.41 13.50
CA GLY A 229 -20.12 0.71 14.45
C GLY A 229 -20.87 0.49 15.77
N LYS A 230 -21.54 -0.66 15.98
CA LYS A 230 -22.12 -1.03 17.29
C LYS A 230 -21.14 -1.74 18.20
N LYS A 231 -20.24 -2.51 17.61
CA LYS A 231 -19.13 -3.21 18.27
C LYS A 231 -17.90 -3.11 17.39
N ILE A 232 -16.74 -3.35 17.99
CA ILE A 232 -15.49 -3.49 17.26
C ILE A 232 -15.44 -4.91 16.71
N GLY A 233 -15.38 -5.02 15.38
CA GLY A 233 -15.19 -6.28 14.66
C GLY A 233 -13.81 -6.90 14.85
N THR A 234 -13.53 -7.95 14.08
CA THR A 234 -12.28 -8.68 14.18
C THR A 234 -11.86 -9.37 12.88
N TYR A 235 -10.56 -9.44 12.67
CA TYR A 235 -9.92 -10.38 11.75
C TYR A 235 -9.04 -11.36 12.51
N ASP A 236 -8.98 -12.57 11.98
CA ASP A 236 -8.02 -13.57 12.39
C ASP A 236 -6.79 -13.54 11.46
N ALA A 237 -5.68 -14.12 11.92
CA ALA A 237 -4.52 -14.38 11.06
C ALA A 237 -4.89 -15.13 9.77
N ALA A 238 -5.92 -15.99 9.77
CA ALA A 238 -6.41 -16.64 8.56
C ALA A 238 -6.92 -15.64 7.50
N ASP A 239 -7.61 -14.58 7.89
CA ASP A 239 -8.10 -13.54 6.98
C ASP A 239 -6.94 -12.70 6.43
N ILE A 240 -6.00 -12.36 7.32
CA ILE A 240 -4.79 -11.61 6.97
C ILE A 240 -3.90 -12.42 6.01
N ASN A 241 -3.75 -13.72 6.26
CA ASN A 241 -3.00 -14.63 5.40
C ASN A 241 -3.64 -14.82 4.03
N TYR A 242 -4.97 -14.82 3.96
CA TYR A 242 -5.67 -14.82 2.67
C TYR A 242 -5.32 -13.56 1.87
N CYS A 243 -5.33 -12.38 2.51
CA CYS A 243 -4.97 -11.14 1.83
C CYS A 243 -3.50 -11.13 1.39
N SER A 244 -2.57 -11.52 2.27
CA SER A 244 -1.14 -11.55 1.95
C SER A 244 -0.82 -12.56 0.84
N GLU A 245 -1.52 -13.70 0.79
CA GLU A 245 -1.43 -14.66 -0.31
C GLU A 245 -1.95 -14.09 -1.62
N TYR A 246 -3.10 -13.43 -1.59
CA TYR A 246 -3.70 -12.81 -2.76
C TYR A 246 -2.75 -11.79 -3.38
N LEU A 247 -2.21 -10.88 -2.55
CA LEU A 247 -1.24 -9.87 -2.98
C LEU A 247 0.05 -10.51 -3.52
N ALA A 248 0.58 -11.54 -2.85
CA ALA A 248 1.77 -12.25 -3.32
C ALA A 248 1.55 -12.92 -4.69
N ASN A 249 0.37 -13.49 -4.93
CA ASN A 249 0.02 -14.07 -6.22
C ASN A 249 -0.06 -13.00 -7.32
N LEU A 250 -0.61 -11.81 -7.03
CA LEU A 250 -0.61 -10.68 -7.97
C LEU A 250 0.82 -10.22 -8.27
N VAL A 251 1.67 -10.11 -7.26
CA VAL A 251 3.08 -9.71 -7.41
C VAL A 251 3.82 -10.67 -8.34
N LYS A 252 3.66 -11.98 -8.15
CA LYS A 252 4.26 -13.01 -9.02
C LYS A 252 3.68 -12.98 -10.42
N LYS A 253 2.35 -12.95 -10.53
CA LYS A 253 1.63 -13.03 -11.81
C LYS A 253 1.94 -11.85 -12.74
N TYR A 254 2.06 -10.65 -12.17
CA TYR A 254 2.24 -9.41 -12.94
C TYR A 254 3.64 -8.79 -12.78
N ASN A 255 4.60 -9.52 -12.20
CA ASN A 255 5.97 -9.06 -11.95
C ASN A 255 6.04 -7.67 -11.28
N LEU A 256 5.28 -7.48 -10.19
CA LEU A 256 5.14 -6.21 -9.48
C LEU A 256 6.24 -6.03 -8.43
N PRO A 257 6.53 -4.78 -7.99
CA PRO A 257 7.23 -4.59 -6.73
C PRO A 257 6.38 -5.10 -5.54
N PRO A 258 7.00 -5.39 -4.38
CA PRO A 258 6.28 -5.81 -3.19
C PRO A 258 5.15 -4.86 -2.79
N LYS A 259 4.00 -5.41 -2.39
CA LYS A 259 2.86 -4.61 -1.92
C LYS A 259 3.01 -4.26 -0.45
N ILE A 260 2.69 -3.03 -0.08
CA ILE A 260 2.43 -2.70 1.33
C ILE A 260 1.00 -3.17 1.65
N PHE A 261 0.85 -3.83 2.78
CA PHE A 261 -0.43 -4.30 3.29
C PHE A 261 -0.63 -3.78 4.72
N THR A 262 -1.53 -2.81 4.86
CA THR A 262 -1.80 -2.10 6.11
C THR A 262 -3.00 -2.72 6.83
N ILE A 263 -2.84 -3.01 8.13
CA ILE A 263 -3.86 -3.61 8.97
C ILE A 263 -4.10 -2.69 10.15
N HIS A 264 -5.29 -2.10 10.20
CA HIS A 264 -5.65 -1.09 11.20
C HIS A 264 -5.93 -1.75 12.57
N ARG A 265 -5.41 -1.15 13.66
CA ARG A 265 -5.55 -1.72 15.01
C ARG A 265 -5.47 -0.66 16.09
N PHE A 266 -6.42 -0.68 17.01
CA PHE A 266 -6.38 0.12 18.24
C PHE A 266 -6.90 -0.62 19.48
N THR A 267 -7.25 -1.89 19.35
CA THR A 267 -7.49 -2.79 20.48
C THR A 267 -6.86 -4.16 20.23
N ARG A 268 -6.65 -4.94 21.29
CA ARG A 268 -6.08 -6.28 21.15
C ARG A 268 -6.96 -7.21 20.30
N LYS A 269 -8.27 -7.23 20.54
CA LYS A 269 -9.20 -8.21 19.93
C LYS A 269 -9.48 -7.99 18.44
N MET A 270 -9.09 -6.84 17.88
CA MET A 270 -9.24 -6.57 16.44
C MET A 270 -8.47 -7.53 15.56
N VAL A 271 -7.32 -8.03 16.03
CA VAL A 271 -6.52 -9.04 15.34
C VAL A 271 -6.24 -10.19 16.28
N THR A 272 -6.74 -11.37 15.93
CA THR A 272 -6.50 -12.60 16.70
C THR A 272 -5.41 -13.45 16.06
N ASN A 273 -4.74 -14.25 16.89
CA ASN A 273 -3.72 -15.21 16.44
C ASN A 273 -2.57 -14.60 15.63
N TYR A 274 -2.14 -13.38 15.94
CA TYR A 274 -1.13 -12.63 15.15
C TYR A 274 0.15 -13.43 14.86
N LYS A 275 0.57 -14.33 15.76
CA LYS A 275 1.74 -15.22 15.59
C LYS A 275 1.62 -16.16 14.39
N ASN A 276 0.40 -16.41 13.91
CA ASN A 276 0.12 -17.24 12.74
C ASN A 276 0.09 -16.42 11.44
N ILE A 277 0.32 -15.10 11.48
CA ILE A 277 0.45 -14.27 10.27
C ILE A 277 1.75 -14.64 9.56
N LYS A 278 1.64 -15.00 8.28
CA LYS A 278 2.75 -15.42 7.43
C LYS A 278 3.30 -14.21 6.68
N LEU A 279 4.58 -13.93 6.89
CA LEU A 279 5.33 -12.94 6.12
C LEU A 279 5.79 -13.53 4.79
N ARG A 280 5.86 -12.68 3.75
CA ARG A 280 6.17 -13.08 2.37
C ARG A 280 7.10 -12.04 1.73
N PRO A 281 8.11 -12.41 0.92
CA PRO A 281 8.96 -11.44 0.21
C PRO A 281 8.18 -10.43 -0.65
N GLU A 282 7.01 -10.82 -1.13
CA GLU A 282 6.12 -10.03 -1.98
C GLU A 282 5.27 -9.01 -1.22
N VAL A 283 5.19 -9.09 0.11
CA VAL A 283 4.27 -8.28 0.92
C VAL A 283 4.96 -7.70 2.15
N GLN A 284 4.83 -6.38 2.33
CA GLN A 284 5.33 -5.62 3.46
C GLN A 284 4.15 -5.30 4.38
N VAL A 285 4.02 -6.05 5.48
CA VAL A 285 2.88 -5.98 6.41
C VAL A 285 3.10 -4.87 7.44
N VAL A 286 2.11 -3.98 7.57
CA VAL A 286 2.12 -2.88 8.54
C VAL A 286 0.99 -3.09 9.55
N MET A 287 1.33 -3.28 10.81
CA MET A 287 0.38 -3.18 11.92
C MET A 287 0.23 -1.71 12.31
N HIS A 288 -0.91 -1.13 11.95
CA HIS A 288 -1.11 0.32 11.95
C HIS A 288 -1.95 0.77 13.16
N MET A 289 -1.35 1.58 14.04
CA MET A 289 -2.05 2.11 15.21
C MET A 289 -3.11 3.14 14.79
N ASP A 290 -4.38 2.74 14.82
CA ASP A 290 -5.53 3.53 14.34
C ASP A 290 -6.44 4.03 15.47
N GLY A 291 -5.86 4.31 16.64
CA GLY A 291 -6.58 4.86 17.79
C GLY A 291 -6.51 6.38 17.80
N TRP A 292 -7.59 7.05 18.20
CA TRP A 292 -7.62 8.50 18.40
C TRP A 292 -7.64 8.87 19.89
N GLY A 293 -7.18 10.08 20.18
CA GLY A 293 -7.16 10.64 21.54
C GLY A 293 -5.93 11.49 21.81
N GLU A 294 -5.79 11.92 23.05
CA GLU A 294 -4.64 12.69 23.50
C GLU A 294 -3.33 11.88 23.39
N PRO A 295 -2.16 12.55 23.28
CA PRO A 295 -0.86 11.90 23.11
C PRO A 295 -0.57 10.72 24.04
N GLU A 296 -0.85 10.85 25.35
CA GLU A 296 -0.60 9.75 26.30
C GLU A 296 -1.45 8.52 26.02
N LEU A 297 -2.73 8.71 25.69
CA LEU A 297 -3.61 7.60 25.34
C LEU A 297 -3.11 6.87 24.09
N LYS A 298 -2.68 7.62 23.07
CA LYS A 298 -2.17 7.03 21.82
C LYS A 298 -0.85 6.28 22.02
N LYS A 299 0.06 6.84 22.82
CA LYS A 299 1.29 6.14 23.27
C LYS A 299 0.95 4.87 24.04
N GLY A 300 -0.05 4.94 24.93
CA GLY A 300 -0.60 3.79 25.64
C GLY A 300 -1.12 2.71 24.70
N THR A 301 -1.99 3.07 23.75
CA THR A 301 -2.55 2.16 22.74
C THR A 301 -1.43 1.47 21.94
N TYR A 302 -0.45 2.24 21.47
CA TYR A 302 0.72 1.70 20.77
C TYR A 302 1.49 0.68 21.63
N ARG A 303 1.80 1.04 22.89
CA ARG A 303 2.52 0.19 23.83
C ARG A 303 1.78 -1.08 24.23
N HIS A 304 0.45 -1.08 24.27
CA HIS A 304 -0.32 -2.26 24.73
C HIS A 304 -0.83 -3.16 23.60
N PHE A 305 -1.02 -2.62 22.39
CA PHE A 305 -1.69 -3.34 21.30
C PHE A 305 -0.87 -3.45 20.00
N ILE A 306 0.21 -2.68 19.86
CA ILE A 306 1.14 -2.79 18.72
C ILE A 306 2.45 -3.42 19.15
N PHE A 307 3.13 -2.82 20.13
CA PHE A 307 4.45 -3.27 20.59
C PHE A 307 4.52 -4.77 21.01
N PRO A 308 3.59 -5.31 21.83
CA PRO A 308 3.72 -6.68 22.36
C PRO A 308 3.25 -7.76 21.38
N GLU A 309 2.79 -7.38 20.18
CA GLU A 309 2.31 -8.30 19.16
C GLU A 309 2.99 -8.01 17.82
N PRO A 310 4.31 -8.27 17.73
CA PRO A 310 5.10 -7.88 16.57
C PRO A 310 4.76 -8.74 15.35
N VAL A 311 4.69 -8.10 14.17
CA VAL A 311 4.39 -8.76 12.89
C VAL A 311 5.46 -8.48 11.84
N GLN A 312 5.68 -7.24 11.41
CA GLN A 312 6.81 -6.90 10.52
C GLN A 312 7.18 -5.41 10.61
N PHE A 313 6.25 -4.53 10.26
CA PHE A 313 6.40 -3.08 10.41
C PHE A 313 5.24 -2.50 11.20
N THR A 314 5.42 -1.28 11.70
CA THR A 314 4.37 -0.55 12.40
C THR A 314 4.05 0.76 11.70
N GLY A 315 2.82 1.21 11.93
CA GLY A 315 2.39 2.53 11.52
C GLY A 315 1.63 3.25 12.62
N PHE A 316 1.33 4.51 12.37
CA PHE A 316 0.65 5.37 13.32
C PHE A 316 -0.25 6.37 12.61
N LYS A 317 -1.49 6.50 13.09
CA LYS A 317 -2.44 7.47 12.58
C LYS A 317 -2.51 8.71 13.46
N LEU A 318 -2.67 9.87 12.84
CA LEU A 318 -2.92 11.15 13.48
C LEU A 318 -4.28 11.68 13.01
N PHE A 319 -5.12 12.11 13.93
CA PHE A 319 -6.46 12.64 13.62
C PHE A 319 -6.51 14.13 13.91
N TYR A 320 -6.58 14.96 12.86
CA TYR A 320 -6.54 16.42 12.98
C TYR A 320 -7.62 16.99 13.89
N LYS A 321 -8.76 16.30 14.01
CA LYS A 321 -9.91 16.74 14.81
C LYS A 321 -10.08 15.91 16.08
N ASN A 322 -9.96 14.58 15.98
CA ASN A 322 -10.28 13.69 17.09
C ASN A 322 -9.21 13.68 18.18
N ASP A 323 -7.93 13.84 17.84
CA ASP A 323 -6.85 13.87 18.83
C ASP A 323 -6.88 15.16 19.67
N LEU A 324 -7.54 16.22 19.17
CA LEU A 324 -7.66 17.50 19.84
C LEU A 324 -8.83 17.56 20.85
N LYS A 325 -9.62 16.51 21.00
CA LYS A 325 -10.85 16.53 21.82
C LYS A 325 -10.59 16.58 23.33
N LYS A 326 -9.41 16.15 23.78
CA LYS A 326 -9.02 16.14 25.19
C LYS A 326 -7.69 16.87 25.38
N ALA A 327 -7.49 17.43 26.56
CA ALA A 327 -6.22 18.04 26.93
C ALA A 327 -5.06 17.06 26.68
N PRO A 328 -3.91 17.51 26.15
CA PRO A 328 -3.50 18.90 25.92
C PRO A 328 -3.94 19.50 24.57
N ASN A 329 -4.96 18.95 23.90
CA ASN A 329 -5.55 19.48 22.67
C ASN A 329 -4.54 19.69 21.53
N ARG A 330 -3.61 18.76 21.37
CA ARG A 330 -2.62 18.76 20.28
C ARG A 330 -2.41 17.36 19.73
N LEU A 331 -1.93 17.32 18.49
CA LEU A 331 -1.40 16.11 17.87
C LEU A 331 -0.05 15.75 18.48
N MET A 332 0.34 14.48 18.35
CA MET A 332 1.73 14.10 18.54
C MET A 332 2.58 14.60 17.37
N THR A 333 3.81 15.04 17.64
CA THR A 333 4.74 15.54 16.61
C THR A 333 5.57 14.39 16.01
N PRO A 334 6.14 14.54 14.79
CA PRO A 334 7.06 13.56 14.21
C PRO A 334 8.17 13.13 15.18
N GLU A 335 8.77 14.05 15.93
CA GLU A 335 9.82 13.77 16.91
C GLU A 335 9.32 12.90 18.08
N GLU A 336 8.07 13.06 18.49
CA GLU A 336 7.46 12.21 19.51
C GLU A 336 7.18 10.79 18.97
N LEU A 337 6.73 10.69 17.71
CA LEU A 337 6.52 9.39 17.06
C LEU A 337 7.84 8.65 16.85
N LEU A 338 8.93 9.36 16.51
CA LEU A 338 10.27 8.79 16.36
C LEU A 338 10.86 8.25 17.68
N LYS A 339 10.28 8.60 18.83
CA LYS A 339 10.66 8.04 20.14
C LYS A 339 9.92 6.74 20.48
N LEU A 340 8.92 6.35 19.68
CA LEU A 340 8.20 5.09 19.90
C LEU A 340 9.08 3.88 19.60
N LYS A 341 8.78 2.76 20.25
CA LYS A 341 9.44 1.48 20.04
C LYS A 341 8.41 0.45 19.58
N PRO A 342 8.55 -0.14 18.38
CA PRO A 342 9.44 0.30 17.30
C PRO A 342 9.00 1.68 16.76
N GLN A 343 9.84 2.33 15.96
CA GLN A 343 9.49 3.55 15.22
C GLN A 343 8.48 3.23 14.11
N PRO A 344 7.33 3.94 14.05
CA PRO A 344 6.39 3.77 12.95
C PRO A 344 7.00 4.27 11.64
N ILE A 345 6.92 3.44 10.59
CA ILE A 345 7.44 3.74 9.24
C ILE A 345 6.33 4.06 8.23
N TYR A 346 5.08 3.87 8.63
CA TYR A 346 3.89 4.23 7.88
C TYR A 346 3.04 5.21 8.71
N ILE A 347 2.82 6.41 8.18
CA ILE A 347 2.14 7.51 8.87
C ILE A 347 0.90 7.88 8.07
N GLN A 348 -0.23 7.94 8.76
CA GLN A 348 -1.51 8.29 8.16
C GLN A 348 -2.12 9.49 8.88
N TYR A 349 -2.59 10.47 8.12
CA TYR A 349 -3.34 11.61 8.65
C TYR A 349 -4.81 11.51 8.23
N GLN A 350 -5.70 11.77 9.18
CA GLN A 350 -7.16 11.78 8.98
C GLN A 350 -7.79 13.08 9.45
#